data_AF-A0A438WP62-F1
#
_entry.id   AF-A0A438WP62-F1
#
_cell.length_a   1.000
_cell.length_b   1.000
_cell.length_c   1.000
_cell.angle_alpha   90.00
_cell.angle_beta   90.00
_cell.angle_gamma   90.00
#
_symmetry.space_group_name_H-M   'P 1'
#
loop_
_entity.id
_entity.type
_entity.pdbx_description
1 polymer ?
#
loop_
_entity_poly.entity_id
_entity_poly.type
_entity_poly.pdbx_seq_one_letter_code
_entity_poly.pdbx_strand_id
1 'polypeptide(L)'
;MSKRMKCFSQKWLVFFVTLLLASLSHAKMAFESNIDTKALEAFGVNASFLSQMPNALKKMNKEEEWKKLVKRFDANYQFIPIIKNMLIEASVPQEFLFLAMAESKFSSRAYSRKKAVGIWQFMPSTAKELGLKVNHYIDERRDPIKSTQAAITYLKRLYKQTG
;
A
#
# COMPACT_ATOMS: atom_id res chain seq x y z
N MET A 1 -63.15 -8.82 27.38
CA MET A 1 -61.75 -9.30 27.49
C MET A 1 -61.18 -9.56 26.10
N SER A 2 -60.20 -8.75 25.69
CA SER A 2 -59.64 -8.65 24.34
C SER A 2 -58.71 -9.83 23.98
N LYS A 3 -59.05 -10.59 22.93
CA LYS A 3 -58.18 -11.61 22.32
C LYS A 3 -58.28 -11.63 20.79
N ARG A 4 -58.30 -10.47 20.13
CA ARG A 4 -58.42 -10.40 18.65
C ARG A 4 -57.44 -9.46 17.95
N MET A 5 -56.24 -9.26 18.49
CA MET A 5 -55.21 -8.40 17.88
C MET A 5 -53.77 -8.95 17.87
N LYS A 6 -53.54 -10.25 18.13
CA LYS A 6 -52.17 -10.82 18.19
C LYS A 6 -51.69 -11.56 16.94
N CYS A 7 -52.52 -11.73 15.91
CA CYS A 7 -52.15 -12.57 14.75
C CYS A 7 -51.61 -11.80 13.53
N PHE A 8 -51.79 -10.48 13.46
CA PHE A 8 -51.38 -9.69 12.28
C PHE A 8 -49.89 -9.30 12.29
N SER A 9 -49.29 -9.19 13.48
CA SER A 9 -47.90 -8.76 13.69
C SER A 9 -46.86 -9.82 13.34
N GLN A 10 -47.15 -11.12 13.54
CA GLN A 10 -46.19 -12.20 13.27
C GLN A 10 -45.87 -12.37 11.77
N LYS A 11 -46.84 -12.17 10.87
CA LYS A 11 -46.61 -12.31 9.43
C LYS A 11 -45.68 -11.23 8.88
N TRP A 12 -45.83 -9.99 9.36
CA TRP A 12 -44.93 -8.88 9.01
C TRP A 12 -43.55 -9.04 9.61
N LEU A 13 -43.44 -9.58 10.82
CA LEU A 13 -42.15 -9.82 11.47
C LEU A 13 -41.32 -10.86 10.70
N VAL A 14 -41.94 -11.95 10.25
CA VAL A 14 -41.25 -12.96 9.41
C VAL A 14 -40.85 -12.36 8.07
N PHE A 15 -41.69 -11.53 7.44
CA PHE A 15 -41.38 -10.87 6.17
C PHE A 15 -40.23 -9.84 6.29
N PHE A 16 -40.19 -9.09 7.40
CA PHE A 16 -39.10 -8.16 7.68
C PHE A 16 -37.80 -8.89 8.01
N VAL A 17 -37.87 -9.97 8.78
CA VAL A 17 -36.71 -10.78 9.10
C VAL A 17 -36.15 -11.46 7.86
N THR A 18 -37.01 -11.95 6.94
CA THR A 18 -36.55 -12.52 5.67
C THR A 18 -36.00 -11.46 4.72
N LEU A 19 -36.59 -10.25 4.67
CA LEU A 19 -36.06 -9.13 3.89
C LEU A 19 -34.70 -8.65 4.43
N LEU A 20 -34.54 -8.62 5.75
CA LEU A 20 -33.29 -8.27 6.44
C LEU A 20 -32.21 -9.35 6.24
N LEU A 21 -32.58 -10.63 6.25
CA LEU A 21 -31.69 -11.74 5.94
C LEU A 21 -31.28 -11.76 4.45
N ALA A 22 -32.20 -11.40 3.55
CA ALA A 22 -31.92 -11.27 2.14
C ALA A 22 -30.97 -10.10 1.84
N SER A 23 -31.14 -8.94 2.50
CA SER A 23 -30.19 -7.82 2.37
C SER A 23 -28.82 -8.15 2.98
N LEU A 24 -28.77 -8.90 4.08
CA LEU A 24 -27.51 -9.40 4.67
C LEU A 24 -26.77 -10.36 3.72
N SER A 25 -27.51 -11.15 2.94
CA SER A 25 -26.95 -12.08 1.95
C SER A 25 -26.38 -11.35 0.73
N HIS A 26 -27.06 -10.30 0.25
CA HIS A 26 -26.53 -9.41 -0.80
C HIS A 26 -25.30 -8.63 -0.33
N ALA A 27 -25.26 -8.20 0.94
CA ALA A 27 -24.09 -7.56 1.53
C ALA A 27 -22.86 -8.49 1.61
N LYS A 28 -23.06 -9.80 1.77
CA LYS A 28 -21.97 -10.80 1.73
C LYS A 28 -21.41 -11.02 0.32
N MET A 29 -22.21 -10.86 -0.74
CA MET A 29 -21.73 -10.95 -2.13
C MET A 29 -21.01 -9.68 -2.61
N ALA A 30 -21.26 -8.52 -2.00
CA ALA A 30 -20.58 -7.27 -2.37
C ALA A 30 -19.14 -7.14 -1.84
N PHE A 31 -18.67 -8.10 -1.02
CA PHE A 31 -17.28 -8.20 -0.60
C PHE A 31 -16.50 -9.19 -1.48
N GLU A 32 -16.69 -9.11 -2.79
CA GLU A 32 -15.68 -9.54 -3.72
C GLU A 32 -14.58 -8.48 -3.72
N SER A 33 -13.35 -8.89 -3.42
CA SER A 33 -12.20 -8.00 -3.42
C SER A 33 -12.03 -7.44 -4.84
N ASN A 34 -12.58 -6.25 -5.10
CA ASN A 34 -12.18 -5.39 -6.21
C ASN A 34 -10.73 -4.98 -5.93
N ILE A 35 -9.79 -5.90 -6.16
CA ILE A 35 -8.37 -5.54 -6.22
C ILE A 35 -8.27 -4.62 -7.42
N ASP A 36 -7.94 -3.35 -7.15
CA ASP A 36 -7.76 -2.34 -8.18
C ASP A 36 -6.67 -2.79 -9.16
N THR A 37 -7.08 -3.31 -10.32
CA THR A 37 -6.15 -3.85 -11.33
C THR A 37 -5.27 -2.75 -11.91
N LYS A 38 -5.67 -1.47 -11.79
CA LYS A 38 -4.87 -0.32 -12.21
C LYS A 38 -3.49 -0.32 -11.57
N ALA A 39 -3.41 -0.70 -10.29
CA ALA A 39 -2.12 -0.75 -9.61
C ALA A 39 -1.18 -1.79 -10.23
N LEU A 40 -1.74 -2.96 -10.58
CA LEU A 40 -0.99 -4.06 -11.20
C LEU A 40 -0.60 -3.73 -12.64
N GLU A 41 -1.52 -3.13 -13.39
CA GLU A 41 -1.30 -2.65 -14.76
C GLU A 41 -0.20 -1.59 -14.81
N ALA A 42 -0.17 -0.65 -13.85
CA ALA A 42 0.91 0.34 -13.73
C ALA A 42 2.29 -0.29 -13.50
N PHE A 43 2.35 -1.47 -12.86
CA PHE A 43 3.58 -2.24 -12.71
C PHE A 43 3.87 -3.19 -13.89
N GLY A 44 3.00 -3.24 -14.91
CA GLY A 44 3.11 -4.20 -16.01
C GLY A 44 2.85 -5.66 -15.58
N VAL A 45 2.18 -5.88 -14.44
CA VAL A 45 1.94 -7.21 -13.87
C VAL A 45 0.55 -7.71 -14.25
N ASN A 46 0.47 -8.92 -14.79
CA ASN A 46 -0.81 -9.56 -15.11
C ASN A 46 -1.53 -10.05 -13.82
N ALA A 47 -2.85 -9.86 -13.74
CA ALA A 47 -3.65 -10.28 -12.58
C ALA A 47 -3.54 -11.79 -12.23
N SER A 48 -3.26 -12.64 -13.23
CA SER A 48 -2.99 -14.08 -13.02
C SER A 48 -1.74 -14.37 -12.19
N PHE A 49 -0.87 -13.37 -11.94
CA PHE A 49 0.22 -13.50 -10.97
C PHE A 49 -0.31 -13.65 -9.54
N LEU A 50 -1.37 -12.91 -9.17
CA LEU A 50 -1.90 -12.93 -7.82
C LEU A 50 -2.52 -14.29 -7.46
N SER A 51 -3.09 -15.00 -8.43
CA SER A 51 -3.63 -16.34 -8.21
C SER A 51 -2.54 -17.39 -7.98
N GLN A 52 -1.30 -17.12 -8.43
CA GLN A 52 -0.14 -17.99 -8.24
C GLN A 52 0.62 -17.71 -6.94
N MET A 53 0.37 -16.56 -6.30
CA MET A 53 1.02 -16.25 -5.03
C MET A 53 0.53 -17.22 -3.94
N PRO A 54 1.43 -17.92 -3.22
CA PRO A 54 1.03 -18.76 -2.10
C PRO A 54 0.29 -17.90 -1.05
N ASN A 55 -0.64 -18.52 -0.31
CA ASN A 55 -1.45 -17.92 0.76
C ASN A 55 -0.61 -17.48 2.00
N ALA A 56 0.60 -16.98 1.80
CA ALA A 56 1.56 -16.52 2.80
C ALA A 56 1.01 -15.38 3.69
N LEU A 57 -0.07 -14.72 3.27
CA LEU A 57 -0.78 -13.70 4.08
C LEU A 57 -1.51 -14.28 5.31
N LYS A 58 -1.68 -15.60 5.43
CA LYS A 58 -2.43 -16.22 6.55
C LYS A 58 -1.73 -16.19 7.92
N LYS A 59 -0.47 -15.74 8.02
CA LYS A 59 0.36 -15.95 9.22
C LYS A 59 1.00 -14.70 9.85
N MET A 60 0.66 -13.50 9.43
CA MET A 60 1.21 -12.28 10.04
C MET A 60 0.36 -11.80 11.22
N ASN A 61 1.00 -11.41 12.32
CA ASN A 61 0.35 -10.69 13.42
C ASN A 61 -0.02 -9.27 12.95
N LYS A 62 -1.16 -9.18 12.27
CA LYS A 62 -1.55 -8.08 11.37
C LYS A 62 -1.65 -6.73 12.08
N GLU A 63 -1.93 -6.74 13.37
CA GLU A 63 -2.33 -5.53 14.08
C GLU A 63 -1.16 -4.65 14.51
N GLU A 64 -0.06 -5.23 15.00
CA GLU A 64 1.10 -4.44 15.45
C GLU A 64 1.87 -3.82 14.26
N GLU A 65 2.06 -4.60 13.20
CA GLU A 65 2.70 -4.10 11.98
C GLU A 65 1.85 -3.03 11.28
N TRP A 66 0.52 -3.20 11.26
CA TRP A 66 -0.39 -2.18 10.77
C TRP A 66 -0.31 -0.88 11.61
N LYS A 67 -0.31 -0.99 12.94
CA LYS A 67 -0.13 0.16 13.84
C LYS A 67 1.20 0.88 13.58
N LYS A 68 2.29 0.13 13.37
CA LYS A 68 3.59 0.72 13.01
C LYS A 68 3.54 1.44 11.67
N LEU A 69 2.88 0.86 10.67
CA LEU A 69 2.73 1.45 9.35
C LEU A 69 1.95 2.77 9.43
N VAL A 70 0.77 2.76 10.06
CA VAL A 70 -0.06 3.97 10.23
C VAL A 70 0.72 5.06 10.95
N LYS A 71 1.38 4.74 12.07
CA LYS A 71 2.22 5.70 12.80
C LYS A 71 3.32 6.32 11.94
N ARG A 72 3.96 5.53 11.08
CA ARG A 72 5.03 6.03 10.19
C ARG A 72 4.47 6.83 9.03
N PHE A 73 3.32 6.43 8.50
CA PHE A 73 2.58 7.18 7.50
C PHE A 73 2.23 8.58 8.03
N ASP A 74 1.60 8.68 9.20
CA ASP A 74 1.24 9.95 9.82
C ASP A 74 2.46 10.84 10.06
N ALA A 75 3.57 10.26 10.55
CA ALA A 75 4.81 10.99 10.81
C ALA A 75 5.53 11.50 9.56
N ASN A 76 5.26 10.92 8.38
CA ASN A 76 5.93 11.28 7.12
C ASN A 76 4.94 11.78 6.06
N TYR A 77 3.67 11.98 6.43
CA TYR A 77 2.57 12.32 5.52
C TYR A 77 2.90 13.54 4.66
N GLN A 78 3.60 14.54 5.21
CA GLN A 78 4.00 15.74 4.49
C GLN A 78 4.83 15.46 3.21
N PHE A 79 5.63 14.39 3.19
CA PHE A 79 6.47 14.07 2.05
C PHE A 79 5.78 13.16 1.04
N ILE A 80 4.74 12.43 1.43
CA ILE A 80 4.08 11.44 0.56
C ILE A 80 3.44 12.12 -0.67
N PRO A 81 2.68 13.23 -0.57
CA PRO A 81 2.17 13.96 -1.72
C PRO A 81 3.30 14.52 -2.61
N ILE A 82 4.40 14.96 -2.02
CA ILE A 82 5.53 15.50 -2.78
C ILE A 82 6.19 14.39 -3.60
N ILE A 83 6.48 13.25 -2.97
CA ILE A 83 7.05 12.07 -3.64
C ILE A 83 6.12 11.60 -4.75
N LYS A 84 4.81 11.54 -4.47
CA LYS A 84 3.77 11.20 -5.46
C LYS A 84 3.85 12.12 -6.69
N ASN A 85 3.90 13.43 -6.47
CA ASN A 85 3.97 14.41 -7.56
C ASN A 85 5.28 14.27 -8.34
N MET A 86 6.42 14.07 -7.67
CA MET A 86 7.70 13.83 -8.33
C MET A 86 7.66 12.59 -9.25
N LEU A 87 7.00 11.50 -8.83
CA LEU A 87 6.82 10.31 -9.66
C LEU A 87 5.98 10.63 -10.91
N ILE A 88 4.84 11.31 -10.72
CA ILE A 88 3.94 11.71 -11.80
C ILE A 88 4.64 12.62 -12.81
N GLU A 89 5.33 13.66 -12.33
CA GLU A 89 6.10 14.61 -13.16
C GLU A 89 7.20 13.89 -13.95
N ALA A 90 7.80 12.85 -13.37
CA ALA A 90 8.79 12.04 -14.05
C ALA A 90 8.20 10.97 -14.99
N SER A 91 6.88 10.91 -15.16
CA SER A 91 6.19 9.83 -15.91
C SER A 91 6.52 8.44 -15.37
N VAL A 92 6.73 8.34 -14.04
CA VAL A 92 6.86 7.08 -13.32
C VAL A 92 5.52 6.79 -12.65
N PRO A 93 5.00 5.55 -12.74
CA PRO A 93 3.76 5.17 -12.07
C PRO A 93 3.79 5.53 -10.57
N GLN A 94 2.76 6.25 -10.09
CA GLN A 94 2.67 6.66 -8.68
C GLN A 94 2.57 5.47 -7.73
N GLU A 95 2.17 4.31 -8.24
CA GLU A 95 2.05 3.04 -7.57
C GLU A 95 3.38 2.61 -6.93
N PHE A 96 4.53 3.07 -7.46
CA PHE A 96 5.83 2.88 -6.82
C PHE A 96 5.94 3.51 -5.41
N LEU A 97 4.96 4.29 -4.95
CA LEU A 97 4.80 4.62 -3.53
C LEU A 97 4.65 3.36 -2.65
N PHE A 98 4.02 2.29 -3.16
CA PHE A 98 3.93 1.01 -2.45
C PHE A 98 5.30 0.36 -2.26
N LEU A 99 6.25 0.60 -3.16
CA LEU A 99 7.64 0.16 -2.96
C LEU A 99 8.27 0.91 -1.78
N ALA A 100 8.17 2.25 -1.75
CA ALA A 100 8.66 3.04 -0.61
C ALA A 100 7.99 2.64 0.73
N MET A 101 6.71 2.31 0.69
CA MET A 101 5.97 1.78 1.84
C MET A 101 6.52 0.41 2.29
N ALA A 102 6.77 -0.50 1.35
CA ALA A 102 7.30 -1.84 1.64
C ALA A 102 8.73 -1.77 2.20
N GLU A 103 9.58 -0.90 1.65
CA GLU A 103 10.99 -0.78 2.02
C GLU A 103 11.20 -0.15 3.40
N SER A 104 10.47 0.93 3.71
CA SER A 104 10.77 1.74 4.91
C SER A 104 9.55 2.22 5.69
N LYS A 105 8.34 1.92 5.21
CA LYS A 105 7.09 2.54 5.71
C LYS A 105 7.19 4.08 5.64
N PHE A 106 7.78 4.60 4.55
CA PHE A 106 8.06 6.03 4.33
C PHE A 106 9.05 6.67 5.32
N SER A 107 9.85 5.90 6.05
CA SER A 107 10.77 6.47 7.04
C SER A 107 12.10 6.92 6.41
N SER A 108 12.33 8.24 6.40
CA SER A 108 13.61 8.85 6.01
C SER A 108 14.80 8.45 6.89
N ARG A 109 14.53 7.98 8.11
CA ARG A 109 15.54 7.53 9.08
C ARG A 109 15.71 6.00 9.12
N ALA A 110 15.02 5.26 8.24
CA ALA A 110 15.17 3.81 8.18
C ALA A 110 16.64 3.44 7.93
N TYR A 111 17.13 2.47 8.68
CA TYR A 111 18.49 1.94 8.58
C TYR A 111 18.43 0.42 8.75
N SER A 112 18.84 -0.33 7.73
CA SER A 112 18.85 -1.78 7.77
C SER A 112 20.16 -2.33 8.34
N ARG A 113 20.14 -3.59 8.78
CA ARG A 113 21.36 -4.33 9.19
C ARG A 113 22.41 -4.41 8.08
N LYS A 114 21.96 -4.37 6.81
CA LYS A 114 22.81 -4.38 5.61
C LYS A 114 23.26 -2.98 5.17
N LYS A 115 22.99 -1.93 5.95
CA LYS A 115 23.36 -0.53 5.67
C LYS A 115 22.54 0.16 4.58
N ALA A 116 21.36 -0.37 4.24
CA ALA A 116 20.38 0.33 3.42
C ALA A 116 19.74 1.47 4.21
N VAL A 117 19.53 2.64 3.59
CA VAL A 117 19.09 3.86 4.30
C VAL A 117 17.97 4.58 3.57
N GLY A 118 17.08 5.18 4.36
CA GLY A 118 16.08 6.13 3.90
C GLY A 118 14.83 5.48 3.31
N ILE A 119 14.01 6.31 2.67
CA ILE A 119 12.68 5.94 2.17
C ILE A 119 12.76 4.76 1.18
N TRP A 120 13.74 4.83 0.29
CA TRP A 120 13.97 3.89 -0.80
C TRP A 120 14.98 2.79 -0.47
N GLN A 121 15.46 2.72 0.78
CA GLN A 121 16.43 1.74 1.25
C GLN A 121 17.65 1.57 0.32
N PHE A 122 18.27 2.68 -0.08
CA PHE A 122 19.47 2.60 -0.92
C PHE A 122 20.71 2.10 -0.18
N MET A 123 21.44 1.20 -0.83
CA MET A 123 22.79 0.83 -0.44
C MET A 123 23.76 2.00 -0.69
N PRO A 124 24.84 2.16 0.10
CA PRO A 124 25.75 3.29 -0.04
C PRO A 124 26.39 3.40 -1.42
N SER A 125 26.77 2.27 -2.04
CA SER A 125 27.37 2.22 -3.37
C SER A 125 26.39 2.70 -4.44
N THR A 126 25.19 2.12 -4.48
CA THR A 126 24.13 2.49 -5.42
C THR A 126 23.71 3.95 -5.26
N ALA A 127 23.60 4.44 -4.02
CA ALA A 127 23.28 5.85 -3.77
C ALA A 127 24.32 6.80 -4.38
N LYS A 128 25.61 6.50 -4.21
CA LYS A 128 26.71 7.29 -4.79
C LYS A 128 26.69 7.25 -6.31
N GLU A 129 26.45 6.08 -6.89
CA GLU A 129 26.30 5.91 -8.34
C GLU A 129 25.14 6.76 -8.90
N LEU A 130 24.05 6.89 -8.14
CA LEU A 130 22.90 7.73 -8.47
C LEU A 130 23.09 9.22 -8.13
N GLY A 131 24.30 9.63 -7.75
CA GLY A 131 24.64 11.04 -7.50
C GLY A 131 24.38 11.55 -6.08
N LEU A 132 24.00 10.69 -5.13
CA LEU A 132 23.81 11.09 -3.74
C LEU A 132 25.13 11.19 -2.99
N LYS A 133 25.28 12.24 -2.19
CA LYS A 133 26.41 12.40 -1.26
C LYS A 133 26.19 11.51 -0.04
N VAL A 134 27.11 10.56 0.15
CA VAL A 134 27.14 9.64 1.30
C VAL A 134 28.55 9.64 1.89
N ASN A 135 28.71 10.33 3.02
CA ASN A 135 29.93 10.40 3.81
C ASN A 135 29.61 10.44 5.31
N HIS A 136 30.61 10.64 6.17
CA HIS A 136 30.44 10.61 7.63
C HIS A 136 29.56 11.74 8.18
N TYR A 137 29.44 12.85 7.47
CA TYR A 137 28.71 14.05 7.91
C TYR A 137 27.36 14.20 7.21
N ILE A 138 27.26 13.74 5.95
CA ILE A 138 26.11 13.93 5.08
C ILE A 138 25.72 12.58 4.49
N ASP A 139 24.44 12.21 4.66
CA ASP A 139 23.84 11.04 4.04
C ASP A 139 22.53 11.42 3.34
N GLU A 140 22.62 11.82 2.07
CA GLU A 140 21.47 12.28 1.27
C GLU A 140 20.46 11.17 0.95
N ARG A 141 20.75 9.91 1.29
CA ARG A 141 19.74 8.84 1.27
C ARG A 141 18.59 9.11 2.25
N ARG A 142 18.84 9.91 3.29
CA ARG A 142 17.82 10.33 4.27
C ARG A 142 17.01 11.54 3.82
N ASP A 143 17.43 12.23 2.76
CA ASP A 143 16.70 13.36 2.19
C ASP A 143 15.56 12.84 1.30
N PRO A 144 14.28 13.07 1.65
CA PRO A 144 13.15 12.55 0.87
C PRO A 144 13.14 13.00 -0.58
N ILE A 145 13.60 14.21 -0.88
CA ILE A 145 13.55 14.78 -2.23
C ILE A 145 14.70 14.23 -3.06
N LYS A 146 15.93 14.34 -2.55
CA LYS A 146 17.12 13.84 -3.28
C LYS A 146 17.07 12.34 -3.49
N SER A 147 16.70 11.59 -2.45
CA SER A 147 16.57 10.13 -2.58
C SER A 147 15.44 9.74 -3.55
N THR A 148 14.36 10.50 -3.64
CA THR A 148 13.30 10.24 -4.63
C THR A 148 13.75 10.55 -6.05
N GLN A 149 14.53 11.62 -6.26
CA GLN A 149 15.14 11.89 -7.57
C GLN A 149 16.06 10.74 -8.01
N ALA A 150 16.86 10.21 -7.08
CA ALA A 150 17.69 9.02 -7.32
C ALA A 150 16.83 7.78 -7.60
N ALA A 151 15.73 7.57 -6.88
CA ALA A 151 14.79 6.47 -7.11
C ALA A 151 14.13 6.52 -8.48
N ILE A 152 13.66 7.69 -8.91
CA ILE A 152 13.13 7.90 -10.26
C ILE A 152 14.17 7.51 -11.32
N THR A 153 15.41 7.98 -11.16
CA THR A 153 16.51 7.66 -12.08
C THR A 153 16.77 6.16 -12.12
N TYR A 154 16.79 5.52 -10.94
CA TYR A 154 17.01 4.09 -10.81
C TYR A 154 15.88 3.25 -11.44
N LEU A 155 14.62 3.59 -11.17
CA LEU A 155 13.45 2.90 -11.73
C LEU A 155 13.43 3.01 -13.26
N LYS A 156 13.69 4.19 -13.81
CA LYS A 156 13.81 4.37 -15.27
C LYS A 156 14.95 3.55 -15.87
N ARG A 157 16.08 3.45 -15.17
CA ARG A 157 17.20 2.62 -15.60
C ARG A 157 16.83 1.13 -15.60
N LEU A 158 16.17 0.66 -14.53
CA LEU A 158 15.71 -0.72 -14.43
C LEU A 158 14.73 -1.05 -15.56
N TYR A 159 13.72 -0.21 -15.78
CA TYR A 159 12.75 -0.40 -16.86
C TYR A 159 13.43 -0.51 -18.24
N LYS A 160 14.46 0.31 -18.51
CA LYS A 160 15.24 0.19 -19.76
C LYS A 160 16.01 -1.13 -19.89
N GLN A 161 16.41 -1.73 -18.76
CA GLN A 161 17.16 -2.99 -18.74
C GLN A 161 16.24 -4.21 -18.82
N THR A 162 15.02 -4.11 -18.26
CA THR A 162 14.12 -5.25 -18.08
C THR A 162 12.89 -5.25 -18.99
N GLY A 163 12.49 -4.08 -19.52
CA GLY A 163 11.16 -3.87 -20.11
C GLY A 163 10.11 -3.65 -19.03
#